data_AF-A4Y459-F1
#
_entry.id   AF-A4Y459-F1
#
_cell.length_a   1.000
_cell.length_b   1.000
_cell.length_c   1.000
_cell.angle_alpha   90.00
_cell.angle_beta   90.00
_cell.angle_gamma   90.00
#
_symmetry.space_group_name_H-M   'P 1'
#
loop_
_entity.id
_entity.type
_entity.pdbx_description
1 polymer ?
#
loop_
_entity_poly.entity_id
_entity_poly.type
_entity_poly.pdbx_seq_one_letter_code
_entity_poly.pdbx_strand_id
1 'polypeptide(L)' 'MKKLSALITLSVFVSFAPFANESPLPPAPASDVAQLTEVCQQMASEDQIDNAELPQYVLDCVNDQLTEMGYQTIKELN' A
#
# COMPACT_ATOMS: atom_id res chain seq x y z
N MET A 1 -12.46 23.11 56.02
CA MET A 1 -11.95 23.96 54.92
C MET A 1 -10.46 23.70 54.72
N LYS A 2 -10.08 23.02 53.64
CA LYS A 2 -8.72 23.08 53.07
C LYS A 2 -8.86 22.70 51.60
N LYS A 3 -8.76 23.70 50.74
CA LYS A 3 -8.85 23.54 49.28
C LYS A 3 -7.55 22.89 48.84
N LEU A 4 -7.60 21.63 48.43
CA LEU A 4 -6.47 20.99 47.75
C LEU A 4 -6.50 21.51 46.31
N SER A 5 -5.65 22.49 46.01
CA SER A 5 -5.46 23.03 44.67
C SER A 5 -4.84 21.95 43.78
N ALA A 6 -5.58 21.59 42.72
CA ALA A 6 -5.09 20.73 41.66
C ALA A 6 -3.97 21.44 40.88
N LEU A 7 -2.85 20.75 40.67
CA LEU A 7 -1.82 21.13 39.71
C LEU A 7 -1.77 20.04 38.64
N ILE A 8 -2.45 20.32 37.52
CA ILE A 8 -2.39 19.49 36.31
C ILE A 8 -1.24 20.06 35.47
N THR A 9 -0.07 19.43 35.52
CA THR A 9 1.03 19.68 34.59
C THR A 9 0.68 19.06 33.24
N LEU A 10 0.22 19.89 32.30
CA LEU A 10 -0.03 19.49 30.92
C LEU A 10 1.30 19.41 30.16
N SER A 11 1.89 18.22 30.09
CA SER A 11 3.04 17.94 29.24
C SER A 11 2.58 17.83 27.79
N VAL A 12 2.79 18.89 27.01
CA VAL A 12 2.58 18.89 25.55
C VAL A 12 3.71 18.09 24.92
N PHE A 13 3.41 16.85 24.50
CA PHE A 13 4.28 16.11 23.59
C PHE A 13 4.13 16.71 22.20
N VAL A 14 5.12 17.49 21.77
CA VAL A 14 5.24 17.92 20.38
C VAL A 14 5.85 16.74 19.60
N SER A 15 5.02 15.96 18.94
CA SER A 15 5.46 14.93 18.01
C SER A 15 6.01 15.60 16.75
N PHE A 16 7.33 15.56 16.57
CA PHE A 16 7.93 15.89 15.29
C PHE A 16 7.66 14.74 14.32
N ALA A 17 6.76 14.95 13.36
CA ALA A 17 6.64 14.04 12.22
C ALA A 17 7.93 14.15 11.40
N PRO A 18 8.65 13.04 11.13
CA PRO A 18 9.72 13.08 10.15
C PRO A 18 9.10 13.37 8.79
N PHE A 19 9.44 14.52 8.19
CA PHE A 19 9.23 14.75 6.77
C PHE A 19 10.22 13.85 6.03
N ALA A 20 9.81 12.62 5.73
CA ALA A 20 10.52 11.80 4.76
C ALA A 20 10.35 12.49 3.41
N ASN A 21 11.45 12.97 2.82
CA ASN A 21 11.47 13.24 1.39
C ASN A 21 11.29 11.87 0.71
N GLU A 22 10.05 11.52 0.36
CA GLU A 22 9.75 10.31 -0.40
C GLU A 22 10.37 10.48 -1.79
N SER A 23 11.60 9.99 -1.95
CA SER A 23 12.13 9.70 -3.29
C SER A 23 11.12 8.81 -4.01
N PRO A 24 10.82 9.07 -5.29
CA PRO A 24 9.89 8.24 -6.02
C PRO A 24 10.36 6.78 -5.95
N LEU A 25 9.41 5.87 -5.67
CA LEU A 25 9.69 4.43 -5.63
C LEU A 25 10.36 4.00 -6.94
N PRO A 26 11.23 2.97 -6.92
CA PRO A 26 11.80 2.44 -8.15
C PRO A 26 10.75 1.72 -9.01
N PRO A 27 10.96 1.62 -10.34
CA PRO A 27 10.15 0.74 -11.17
C PRO A 27 10.42 -0.73 -10.83
N ALA A 28 9.38 -1.56 -10.96
CA ALA A 28 9.49 -2.99 -10.73
C ALA A 28 10.30 -3.69 -11.84
N PRO A 29 11.09 -4.73 -11.52
CA PRO A 29 11.65 -5.64 -12.51
C PRO A 29 10.54 -6.33 -13.33
N ALA A 30 10.76 -6.52 -14.62
CA ALA A 30 9.79 -7.21 -15.48
C ALA A 30 9.49 -8.65 -15.03
N SER A 31 10.46 -9.32 -14.39
CA SER A 31 10.27 -10.65 -13.79
C SER A 31 9.28 -10.63 -12.62
N ASP A 32 9.27 -9.56 -11.84
CA ASP A 32 8.40 -9.44 -10.67
C ASP A 32 6.97 -9.19 -11.15
N VAL A 33 6.79 -8.29 -12.12
CA VAL A 33 5.48 -8.06 -12.76
C VAL A 33 4.92 -9.34 -13.39
N ALA A 34 5.76 -10.12 -14.10
CA ALA A 34 5.34 -11.38 -14.71
C ALA A 34 4.89 -12.40 -13.66
N GLN A 35 5.68 -12.61 -12.60
CA GLN A 35 5.33 -13.53 -11.52
C GLN A 35 4.06 -13.10 -10.77
N LEU A 36 3.91 -11.81 -10.48
CA LEU A 36 2.70 -11.28 -9.85
C LEU A 36 1.48 -11.44 -10.75
N THR A 37 1.64 -11.27 -12.06
CA THR A 37 0.55 -11.49 -13.03
C THR A 37 0.06 -12.94 -12.98
N GLU A 38 0.96 -13.92 -12.96
CA GLU A 38 0.58 -15.34 -12.85
C GLU A 38 -0.17 -15.63 -11.54
N VAL A 39 0.32 -15.11 -10.42
CA VAL A 39 -0.32 -15.26 -9.11
C VAL A 39 -1.71 -14.61 -9.09
N CYS A 40 -1.83 -13.38 -9.57
CA CYS A 40 -3.09 -12.65 -9.60
C CYS A 40 -4.11 -13.26 -10.56
N GLN A 41 -3.66 -13.87 -11.67
CA GLN A 41 -4.53 -14.65 -12.56
C GLN A 41 -5.07 -15.91 -11.86
N GLN A 42 -4.20 -16.60 -11.11
CA GLN A 42 -4.62 -17.77 -10.34
C GLN A 42 -5.64 -17.39 -9.26
N MET A 43 -5.42 -16.30 -8.52
CA MET A 43 -6.37 -15.77 -7.55
C MET A 43 -7.70 -15.39 -8.21
N ALA A 44 -7.67 -14.69 -9.35
CA ALA A 44 -8.89 -14.36 -10.09
C ALA A 44 -9.69 -15.60 -10.50
N SER A 45 -8.99 -16.69 -10.87
CA SER A 45 -9.63 -17.96 -11.21
C SER A 45 -10.26 -18.63 -9.98
N GLU A 46 -9.62 -18.56 -8.83
CA GLU A 46 -10.13 -19.11 -7.56
C GLU A 46 -11.35 -18.33 -7.06
N ASP A 47 -11.31 -17.01 -7.22
CA ASP A 47 -12.39 -16.07 -6.89
C ASP A 47 -13.53 -16.10 -7.91
N GLN A 48 -13.37 -16.84 -9.02
CA GLN A 48 -14.31 -16.94 -10.14
C GLN A 48 -14.69 -15.56 -10.70
N ILE A 49 -13.69 -14.69 -10.87
CA ILE A 49 -13.86 -13.37 -11.46
C ILE A 49 -14.35 -13.50 -12.90
N ASP A 50 -15.35 -12.72 -13.27
CA ASP A 50 -15.90 -12.72 -14.62
C ASP A 50 -14.87 -12.25 -15.65
N ASN A 51 -14.91 -12.83 -16.85
CA ASN A 51 -13.97 -12.48 -17.93
C ASN A 51 -13.99 -10.99 -18.31
N ALA A 52 -15.12 -10.31 -18.11
CA ALA A 52 -15.24 -8.88 -18.36
C ALA A 52 -14.50 -8.01 -17.33
N GLU A 53 -14.31 -8.53 -16.12
CA GLU A 53 -13.66 -7.85 -14.99
C GLU A 53 -12.21 -8.28 -14.79
N LEU A 54 -11.86 -9.47 -15.30
CA LEU A 54 -10.55 -10.10 -15.17
C LEU A 54 -9.37 -9.16 -15.49
N PRO A 55 -9.35 -8.38 -16.58
CA PRO A 55 -8.20 -7.52 -16.87
C PRO A 55 -7.94 -6.47 -15.79
N GLN A 56 -9.01 -5.86 -15.26
CA GLN A 56 -8.90 -4.83 -14.23
C GLN A 56 -8.53 -5.45 -12.89
N TYR A 57 -9.16 -6.57 -12.52
CA TYR A 57 -8.83 -7.30 -11.29
C TYR A 57 -7.35 -7.66 -11.23
N VAL A 58 -6.79 -8.22 -12.32
CA VAL A 58 -5.38 -8.63 -12.33
C VAL A 58 -4.46 -7.41 -12.26
N LEU A 59 -4.79 -6.32 -12.94
CA LEU A 59 -4.01 -5.07 -12.87
C LEU A 59 -3.99 -4.48 -11.46
N ASP A 60 -5.14 -4.45 -10.79
CA ASP A 60 -5.26 -3.93 -9.42
C ASP A 60 -4.48 -4.80 -8.44
N CYS A 61 -4.66 -6.13 -8.52
CA CYS A 61 -3.91 -7.09 -7.70
C CYS A 61 -2.39 -6.92 -7.88
N VAL A 62 -1.90 -6.80 -9.12
CA VAL A 62 -0.47 -6.58 -9.37
C VAL A 62 -0.01 -5.26 -8.76
N ASN A 63 -0.77 -4.18 -8.91
CA ASN A 63 -0.42 -2.87 -8.37
C ASN A 63 -0.42 -2.81 -6.84
N ASP A 64 -1.33 -3.52 -6.19
CA ASP A 64 -1.35 -3.67 -4.73
C ASP A 64 -0.06 -4.37 -4.26
N GLN A 65 0.31 -5.47 -4.90
CA GLN A 65 1.54 -6.21 -4.57
C GLN A 65 2.80 -5.39 -4.85
N LEU A 66 2.86 -4.66 -5.98
CA LEU A 66 3.99 -3.77 -6.28
C LEU A 66 4.14 -2.68 -5.21
N THR A 67 3.04 -2.11 -4.74
CA THR A 67 3.04 -1.09 -3.68
C THR A 67 3.56 -1.66 -2.37
N GLU A 68 3.11 -2.86 -1.99
CA GLU A 68 3.59 -3.57 -0.78
C GLU A 68 5.10 -3.89 -0.87
N MET A 69 5.60 -4.15 -2.07
CA MET A 69 7.03 -4.38 -2.34
C MET A 69 7.87 -3.10 -2.43
N GLY A 70 7.24 -1.92 -2.41
CA GLY A 70 7.91 -0.64 -2.53
C GLY A 70 8.31 -0.26 -3.96
N TYR A 71 7.54 -0.71 -4.96
CA TYR A 71 7.69 -0.33 -6.36
C TYR A 71 6.62 0.65 -6.82
N GLN A 72 6.87 1.29 -7.97
CA GLN A 72 5.84 2.05 -8.69
C GLN A 72 4.77 1.12 -9.27
N THR A 73 3.52 1.58 -9.26
CA THR A 73 2.41 0.96 -9.99
C THR A 73 2.57 1.10 -11.51
N ILE A 74 1.99 0.18 -12.26
CA ILE A 74 1.94 0.18 -13.72
C ILE A 74 0.54 0.54 -14.23
N LYS A 75 0.47 0.98 -15.49
CA LYS A 75 -0.79 1.41 -16.13
C LYS A 75 -1.51 0.29 -16.87
N GLU A 76 -0.74 -0.70 -17.34
CA GLU A 76 -1.24 -1.82 -18.12
C GLU A 76 -0.29 -3.02 -17.98
N LEU A 77 -0.83 -4.20 -18.21
CA LEU A 77 -0.09 -5.46 -18.31
C LEU A 77 0.27 -5.70 -19.78
N ASN A 78 1.49 -6.17 -20.04
CA ASN A 78 1.98 -6.48 -21.40
C ASN A 78 1.55 -7.84 -21.90
#